data_AF-A0A060C0Z9-F1
#
_entry.id   AF-A0A060C0Z9-F1
#
_cell.length_a   1.000
_cell.length_b   1.000
_cell.length_c   1.000
_cell.angle_alpha   90.00
_cell.angle_beta   90.00
_cell.angle_gamma   90.00
#
_symmetry.space_group_name_H-M   'P 1'
#
loop_
_entity.id
_entity.type
_entity.pdbx_description
1 polymer ?
#
loop_
_entity_poly.entity_id
_entity_poly.type
_entity_poly.pdbx_seq_one_letter_code
_entity_poly.pdbx_strand_id
1 'polypeptide(L)'
;TITWEPTLTFHGFQYVEVSGLKPGAQPGPDNLRGIVLYNDMALTGDFSSSNSNLNQLQRNIQWGQRGNFFSVPMDCPQRDERLGWTGDAQIFAPTASFNMDVEAFFTKWLYDLNDLQEENGPTPTSPLRRQ
;
A
#
# COMPACT_ATOMS: atom_id res chain seq x y z
N THR A 1 -16.36 7.12 27.13
CA THR A 1 -15.33 6.33 26.44
C THR A 1 -14.57 7.25 25.52
N ILE A 2 -13.25 7.08 25.41
CA ILE A 2 -12.44 7.83 24.44
C ILE A 2 -12.22 6.91 23.24
N THR A 3 -12.46 7.42 22.04
CA THR A 3 -12.06 6.78 20.78
C THR A 3 -10.93 7.61 20.19
N TRP A 4 -9.84 6.97 19.79
CA TRP A 4 -8.66 7.63 19.27
C TRP A 4 -8.15 6.88 18.04
N GLU A 5 -7.80 7.64 16.99
CA GLU A 5 -7.18 7.15 15.76
C GLU A 5 -6.09 8.14 15.35
N PRO A 6 -4.89 7.68 14.94
CA PRO A 6 -3.85 8.56 14.43
C PRO A 6 -4.25 9.15 13.07
N THR A 7 -4.01 10.44 12.86
CA THR A 7 -4.43 11.16 11.63
C THR A 7 -3.29 11.48 10.65
N LEU A 8 -2.03 11.46 11.12
CA LEU A 8 -0.85 11.87 10.35
C LEU A 8 0.22 10.78 10.27
N THR A 9 -0.14 9.52 10.50
CA THR A 9 0.77 8.38 10.35
C THR A 9 0.01 7.15 9.86
N PHE A 10 0.72 6.24 9.22
CA PHE A 10 0.26 4.90 8.88
C PHE A 10 1.40 3.90 9.06
N HIS A 11 1.04 2.63 9.22
CA HIS A 11 1.96 1.52 9.47
C HIS A 11 1.53 0.30 8.66
N GLY A 12 2.49 -0.38 8.01
CA GLY A 12 2.30 -1.75 7.54
C GLY A 12 2.62 -2.75 8.65
N PHE A 13 1.63 -3.53 9.09
CA PHE A 13 1.81 -4.50 10.19
C PHE A 13 0.80 -5.65 10.11
N GLN A 14 1.12 -6.76 10.77
CA GLN A 14 0.20 -7.86 11.09
C GLN A 14 -0.01 -8.00 12.61
N TYR A 15 0.98 -7.62 13.40
CA TYR A 15 0.98 -7.73 14.85
C TYR A 15 1.18 -6.35 15.48
N VAL A 16 0.58 -6.15 16.65
CA VAL A 16 0.70 -4.92 17.43
C VAL A 16 0.95 -5.27 18.89
N GLU A 17 1.88 -4.57 19.52
CA GLU A 17 2.07 -4.63 20.97
C GLU A 17 1.25 -3.51 21.62
N VAL A 18 0.51 -3.84 22.67
CA VAL A 18 -0.23 -2.87 23.49
C VAL A 18 0.25 -2.99 24.93
N SER A 19 0.84 -1.91 25.44
CA SER A 19 1.38 -1.83 26.80
C SER A 19 0.84 -0.60 27.53
N GLY A 20 1.05 -0.53 28.85
CA GLY A 20 0.55 0.58 29.69
C GLY A 20 -0.94 0.50 30.05
N LEU A 21 -1.58 -0.65 29.84
CA LEU A 21 -2.97 -0.88 30.26
C LEU A 21 -3.09 -1.04 31.79
N LYS A 22 -4.29 -0.75 32.33
CA LYS A 22 -4.59 -0.98 33.75
C LYS A 22 -4.41 -2.47 34.09
N PRO A 23 -4.01 -2.81 35.33
CA PRO A 23 -3.93 -4.21 35.76
C PRO A 23 -5.22 -4.99 35.47
N GLY A 24 -5.08 -6.15 34.83
CA GLY A 24 -6.21 -7.01 34.44
C GLY A 24 -6.95 -6.60 33.16
N ALA A 25 -6.63 -5.46 32.54
CA ALA A 25 -7.18 -5.10 31.24
C ALA A 25 -6.46 -5.85 30.12
N GLN A 26 -7.22 -6.39 29.15
CA GLN A 26 -6.70 -7.04 27.96
C GLN A 26 -7.25 -6.35 26.69
N PRO A 27 -6.42 -6.12 25.68
CA PRO A 27 -6.89 -5.64 24.40
C PRO A 27 -7.71 -6.74 23.71
N GLY A 28 -8.79 -6.35 23.06
CA GLY A 28 -9.70 -7.25 22.37
C GLY A 28 -10.49 -6.54 21.28
N PRO A 29 -11.32 -7.27 20.52
CA PRO A 29 -12.05 -6.72 19.37
C PRO A 29 -12.94 -5.51 19.70
N ASP A 30 -13.39 -5.39 20.95
CA ASP A 30 -14.23 -4.29 21.43
C ASP A 30 -13.46 -2.99 21.70
N ASN A 31 -12.12 -3.04 21.80
CA ASN A 31 -11.30 -1.89 22.19
C ASN A 31 -10.04 -1.67 21.32
N LEU A 32 -9.78 -2.55 20.35
CA LEU A 32 -8.67 -2.43 19.41
C LEU A 32 -9.11 -2.90 18.02
N ARG A 33 -8.92 -2.05 17.01
CA ARG A 33 -9.28 -2.34 15.63
C ARG A 33 -8.18 -1.86 14.68
N GLY A 34 -7.80 -2.71 13.73
CA GLY A 34 -6.99 -2.30 12.59
C GLY A 34 -7.86 -1.60 11.53
N ILE A 35 -7.42 -0.42 11.08
CA ILE A 35 -8.06 0.30 9.99
C ILE A 35 -7.16 0.15 8.75
N VAL A 36 -7.69 -0.49 7.71
CA VAL A 36 -6.97 -0.68 6.46
C VAL A 36 -7.14 0.59 5.62
N LEU A 37 -6.03 1.19 5.20
CA LEU A 37 -6.00 2.40 4.38
C LEU A 37 -5.22 2.13 3.10
N TYR A 38 -5.78 2.52 1.96
CA TYR A 38 -5.19 2.44 0.61
C TYR A 38 -6.00 3.34 -0.33
N ASN A 39 -5.48 3.61 -1.53
CA ASN A 39 -6.26 4.30 -2.57
C ASN A 39 -7.50 3.48 -2.93
N ASP A 40 -8.67 4.09 -2.82
CA ASP A 40 -9.95 3.44 -3.12
C ASP A 40 -10.11 3.25 -4.64
N MET A 41 -9.68 2.08 -5.12
CA MET A 41 -9.71 1.69 -6.52
C MET A 41 -10.60 0.46 -6.67
N ALA A 42 -11.46 0.48 -7.71
CA ALA A 42 -12.37 -0.61 -7.98
C ALA A 42 -11.60 -1.89 -8.33
N LEU A 43 -12.04 -3.04 -7.84
CA LEU A 43 -11.56 -4.34 -8.31
C LEU A 43 -12.10 -4.59 -9.71
N THR A 44 -11.22 -4.93 -10.65
CA THR A 44 -11.57 -5.14 -12.08
C THR A 44 -11.32 -6.57 -12.55
N GLY A 45 -10.41 -7.29 -11.89
CA GLY A 45 -10.08 -8.68 -12.20
C GLY A 45 -10.48 -9.65 -11.08
N ASP A 46 -10.93 -10.83 -11.49
CA ASP A 46 -11.16 -11.97 -10.61
C ASP A 46 -10.29 -13.15 -11.04
N PHE A 47 -9.85 -13.93 -10.06
CA PHE A 47 -9.13 -15.17 -10.30
C PHE A 47 -9.57 -16.23 -9.30
N SER A 48 -9.88 -17.41 -9.82
CA SER A 48 -10.13 -18.60 -9.03
C SER A 48 -9.58 -19.84 -9.74
N SER A 49 -9.19 -20.83 -8.95
CA SER A 49 -8.70 -22.11 -9.43
C SER A 49 -9.09 -23.23 -8.47
N SER A 50 -8.95 -24.48 -8.92
CA SER A 50 -9.12 -25.66 -8.05
C SER A 50 -7.97 -25.82 -7.03
N ASN A 51 -6.86 -25.09 -7.18
CA ASN A 51 -5.73 -25.17 -6.28
C ASN A 51 -5.82 -24.06 -5.20
N SER A 52 -6.02 -24.47 -3.96
CA SER A 52 -6.15 -23.54 -2.82
C SER A 52 -4.92 -22.66 -2.60
N ASN A 53 -3.71 -23.14 -2.93
CA ASN A 53 -2.49 -22.36 -2.80
C ASN A 53 -2.40 -21.25 -3.83
N LEU A 54 -2.87 -21.46 -5.06
CA LEU A 54 -2.93 -20.40 -6.07
C LEU A 54 -3.95 -19.32 -5.69
N ASN A 55 -5.09 -19.75 -5.13
CA ASN A 55 -6.09 -18.80 -4.63
C ASN A 55 -5.54 -17.99 -3.45
N GLN A 56 -4.72 -18.60 -2.57
CA GLN A 56 -4.04 -17.89 -1.49
C GLN A 56 -2.97 -16.94 -2.02
N LEU A 57 -2.18 -17.35 -3.01
CA LEU A 57 -1.20 -16.49 -3.65
C LEU A 57 -1.87 -15.25 -4.24
N GLN A 58 -2.96 -15.41 -4.98
CA GLN A 58 -3.71 -14.28 -5.53
C GLN A 58 -4.22 -13.33 -4.43
N ARG A 59 -4.77 -13.86 -3.33
CA ARG A 59 -5.17 -13.04 -2.17
C ARG A 59 -3.99 -12.27 -1.58
N ASN A 60 -2.81 -12.90 -1.48
CA ASN A 60 -1.60 -12.24 -0.99
C ASN A 60 -1.16 -11.12 -1.93
N ILE A 61 -1.21 -11.35 -3.25
CA ILE A 61 -0.90 -10.32 -4.27
C ILE A 61 -1.83 -9.12 -4.12
N GLN A 62 -3.15 -9.35 -4.01
CA GLN A 62 -4.12 -8.26 -3.83
C GLN A 62 -3.91 -7.48 -2.53
N TRP A 63 -3.57 -8.15 -1.42
CA TRP A 63 -3.25 -7.47 -0.16
C TRP A 63 -1.93 -6.70 -0.23
N GLY A 64 -0.92 -7.23 -0.92
CA GLY A 64 0.34 -6.53 -1.18
C GLY A 64 0.13 -5.28 -2.04
N GLN A 65 -0.71 -5.38 -3.07
CA GLN A 65 -1.14 -4.28 -3.91
C GLN A 65 -1.82 -3.18 -3.09
N ARG A 66 -2.82 -3.53 -2.26
CA ARG A 66 -3.49 -2.57 -1.37
C ARG A 66 -2.52 -1.88 -0.42
N GLY A 67 -1.60 -2.65 0.18
CA GLY A 67 -0.62 -2.10 1.11
C GLY A 67 0.33 -1.08 0.48
N ASN A 68 0.65 -1.23 -0.80
CA ASN A 68 1.62 -0.38 -1.50
C ASN A 68 0.99 0.74 -2.34
N PHE A 69 -0.31 0.70 -2.62
CA PHE A 69 -1.01 1.79 -3.30
C PHE A 69 -1.59 2.79 -2.30
N PHE A 70 -0.74 3.74 -1.91
CA PHE A 70 -1.09 4.85 -1.03
C PHE A 70 -0.41 6.13 -1.54
N SER A 71 -1.15 6.99 -2.23
CA SER A 71 -0.71 8.21 -2.94
C SER A 71 0.28 7.99 -4.10
N VAL A 72 1.22 7.05 -3.96
CA VAL A 72 2.24 6.62 -4.93
C VAL A 72 2.39 5.08 -4.86
N PRO A 73 2.88 4.40 -5.93
CA PRO A 73 3.16 2.96 -5.92
C PRO A 73 4.42 2.66 -5.09
N MET A 74 4.26 2.54 -3.78
CA MET A 74 5.38 2.36 -2.84
C MET A 74 6.05 1.00 -3.02
N ASP A 75 7.34 0.91 -2.68
CA ASP A 75 8.05 -0.37 -2.55
C ASP A 75 7.58 -1.17 -1.32
N CYS A 76 7.35 -0.47 -0.20
CA CYS A 76 6.91 -1.09 1.04
C CYS A 76 6.15 -0.10 1.95
N PRO A 77 5.22 -0.58 2.80
CA PRO A 77 4.44 0.30 3.69
C PRO A 77 5.01 0.47 5.12
N GLN A 78 6.03 -0.31 5.52
CA GLN A 78 6.39 -0.47 6.94
C GLN A 78 7.66 0.28 7.36
N ARG A 79 8.76 0.19 6.59
CA ARG A 79 10.05 0.77 6.98
C ARG A 79 10.15 2.24 6.58
N ASP A 80 11.27 2.87 6.88
CA ASP A 80 11.60 4.26 6.56
C ASP A 80 11.92 4.46 5.08
N GLU A 81 11.12 3.89 4.18
CA GLU A 81 11.32 4.01 2.73
C GLU A 81 10.03 4.52 2.08
N ARG A 82 9.08 3.63 1.73
CA ARG A 82 7.75 4.02 1.26
C ARG A 82 7.82 4.94 0.03
N LEU A 83 8.79 4.67 -0.84
CA LEU A 83 9.12 5.49 -1.99
C LEU A 83 8.51 4.89 -3.26
N GLY A 84 8.14 5.75 -4.21
CA GLY A 84 7.56 5.35 -5.49
C GLY A 84 8.60 4.79 -6.46
N TRP A 85 9.24 3.68 -6.12
CA TRP A 85 10.32 3.10 -6.91
C TRP A 85 9.85 2.70 -8.32
N THR A 86 10.49 3.25 -9.34
CA THR A 86 10.03 3.11 -10.73
C THR A 86 10.20 1.71 -11.28
N GLY A 87 11.22 0.97 -10.85
CA GLY A 87 11.43 -0.43 -11.23
C GLY A 87 10.31 -1.34 -10.74
N ASP A 88 9.97 -1.25 -9.45
CA ASP A 88 8.91 -2.01 -8.79
C ASP A 88 7.55 -1.73 -9.44
N ALA A 89 7.23 -0.45 -9.61
CA ALA A 89 6.00 -0.03 -10.28
C ALA A 89 5.91 -0.54 -11.72
N GLN A 90 7.01 -0.47 -12.49
CA GLN A 90 7.05 -0.94 -13.88
C GLN A 90 6.78 -2.44 -14.00
N ILE A 91 7.43 -3.25 -13.15
CA ILE A 91 7.29 -4.72 -13.23
C ILE A 91 5.89 -5.15 -12.79
N PHE A 92 5.30 -4.45 -11.82
CA PHE A 92 4.02 -4.82 -11.25
C PHE A 92 2.80 -4.21 -11.97
N ALA A 93 2.97 -3.15 -12.78
CA ALA A 93 1.87 -2.44 -13.44
C ALA A 93 0.87 -3.36 -14.18
N PRO A 94 1.29 -4.38 -14.96
CA PRO A 94 0.32 -5.26 -15.63
C PRO A 94 -0.56 -6.05 -14.65
N THR A 95 0.02 -6.56 -13.56
CA THR A 95 -0.72 -7.28 -12.52
C THR A 95 -1.64 -6.33 -11.75
N ALA A 96 -1.16 -5.12 -11.45
CA ALA A 96 -1.95 -4.10 -10.79
C ALA A 96 -3.22 -3.74 -11.59
N SER A 97 -3.05 -3.51 -12.90
CA SER A 97 -4.13 -3.19 -13.85
C SER A 97 -5.10 -4.33 -14.09
N PHE A 98 -4.65 -5.58 -13.96
CA PHE A 98 -5.55 -6.72 -13.96
C PHE A 98 -6.44 -6.72 -12.70
N ASN A 99 -5.85 -6.49 -11.52
CA ASN A 99 -6.58 -6.61 -10.25
C ASN A 99 -7.53 -5.43 -9.98
N MET A 100 -7.12 -4.20 -10.32
CA MET A 100 -7.85 -2.98 -9.99
C MET A 100 -7.82 -1.97 -11.13
N ASP A 101 -8.79 -1.06 -11.13
CA ASP A 101 -8.77 0.15 -11.96
C ASP A 101 -7.72 1.13 -11.40
N VAL A 102 -6.54 1.11 -12.03
CA VAL A 102 -5.37 1.91 -11.64
C VAL A 102 -5.09 3.07 -12.60
N GLU A 103 -6.00 3.37 -13.53
CA GLU A 103 -5.79 4.37 -14.58
C GLU A 103 -5.48 5.75 -13.96
N ALA A 104 -6.40 6.26 -13.13
CA ALA A 104 -6.24 7.57 -12.50
C ALA A 104 -5.01 7.61 -11.57
N PHE A 105 -4.74 6.50 -10.88
CA PHE A 105 -3.62 6.36 -9.95
C PHE A 105 -2.26 6.48 -10.67
N PHE A 106 -2.03 5.66 -11.70
CA PHE A 106 -0.78 5.71 -12.46
C PHE A 106 -0.68 6.97 -13.31
N THR A 107 -1.79 7.50 -13.83
CA THR A 107 -1.78 8.78 -14.55
C THR A 107 -1.22 9.89 -13.66
N LYS A 108 -1.73 10.03 -12.43
CA LYS A 108 -1.21 11.01 -11.47
C LYS A 108 0.27 10.76 -11.16
N TRP A 109 0.65 9.52 -10.89
CA TRP A 109 2.05 9.20 -10.55
C TRP A 109 3.03 9.45 -11.73
N LEU A 110 2.59 9.24 -12.96
CA LEU A 110 3.39 9.55 -14.16
C LEU A 110 3.60 11.06 -14.32
N TYR A 111 2.62 11.89 -13.94
CA TYR A 111 2.84 13.34 -13.84
C TYR A 111 3.91 13.67 -12.78
N ASP A 112 3.85 13.06 -11.59
CA ASP A 112 4.88 13.27 -10.56
C ASP A 112 6.30 12.88 -11.06
N LEU A 113 6.40 11.80 -11.84
CA LEU A 113 7.68 11.38 -12.43
C LEU A 113 8.19 12.37 -13.49
N ASN A 114 7.29 12.86 -14.35
CA ASN A 114 7.62 13.83 -15.38
C ASN A 114 8.10 15.15 -14.76
N ASP A 115 7.48 15.61 -13.67
CA ASP A 115 7.87 16.84 -12.97
C ASP A 115 9.30 16.79 -12.39
N LEU A 116 9.85 15.59 -12.22
CA LEU A 116 11.20 15.36 -11.69
C LEU A 116 12.23 14.96 -12.73
N GLN A 117 11.80 14.76 -13.98
CA GLN A 117 12.69 14.46 -15.07
C GLN A 117 13.43 15.73 -15.53
N GLU A 118 14.76 15.68 -15.47
CA GLU A 118 15.61 16.77 -15.99
C GLU A 118 15.55 16.82 -17.53
N GLU A 119 15.80 17.99 -18.12
CA GLU A 119 15.81 18.15 -19.58
C GLU A 119 16.87 17.22 -20.21
N ASN A 120 16.42 16.27 -21.04
CA ASN A 120 17.24 15.19 -21.61
C ASN A 120 17.92 14.27 -20.57
N GLY A 121 17.43 14.26 -19.33
CA GLY A 121 17.92 13.42 -18.25
C GLY A 121 17.26 12.03 -18.22
N PRO A 122 17.89 11.06 -17.53
CA PRO A 122 17.27 9.76 -17.31
C PRO A 122 16.00 9.89 -16.47
N THR A 123 15.07 8.95 -16.62
CA THR A 123 13.91 8.85 -15.73
C THR A 123 14.38 8.67 -14.28
N PRO A 124 13.83 9.43 -13.31
CA PRO A 124 14.15 9.26 -11.90
C PRO A 124 13.86 7.84 -11.39
N THR A 125 14.64 7.38 -10.41
CA THR A 125 14.40 6.07 -9.78
C THR A 125 13.24 6.08 -8.78
N SER A 126 12.85 7.26 -8.28
CA SER A 126 11.67 7.47 -7.43
C SER A 126 11.27 8.96 -7.45
N PRO A 127 9.96 9.30 -7.40
CA PRO A 127 9.49 10.68 -7.40
C PRO A 127 9.53 11.37 -6.03
N LEU A 128 10.16 10.77 -5.02
CA LEU A 128 10.38 11.42 -3.73
C LEU A 128 11.89 11.49 -3.48
N ARG A 129 12.50 12.63 -3.79
CA ARG A 129 13.82 12.95 -3.21
C ARG A 129 13.60 13.10 -1.70
N ARG A 130 14.29 12.32 -0.87
CA ARG A 130 14.48 12.70 0.54
C ARG A 130 15.07 14.12 0.51
N GLN A 131 14.31 15.11 0.99
CA GLN A 131 14.88 16.42 1.33
C GLN A 131 15.86 16.25 2.48
#